data_AF-A0A944MMH2-F1
#
_entry.id   AF-A0A944MMH2-F1
#
_cell.length_a   1.000
_cell.length_b   1.000
_cell.length_c   1.000
_cell.angle_alpha   90.00
_cell.angle_beta   90.00
_cell.angle_gamma   90.00
#
_symmetry.space_group_name_H-M   'P 1'
#
loop_
_entity.id
_entity.type
_entity.pdbx_description
1 polymer ?
#
loop_
_entity_poly.entity_id
_entity_poly.type
_entity_poly.pdbx_seq_one_letter_code
_entity_poly.pdbx_strand_id
1 'polypeptide(L)'
;MNIYIGLLPADTEKIEIQEIMERYGKVISIALVKKIIEGELVKFAIVDMPIQAEAEFAINKLNHTMFKGKNIQLNKARTNENGRRDEDRISGRRATDF
;
A
#
# COMPACT_ATOMS: atom_id res chain seq x y z
N MET A 1 7.30 -4.22 -1.56
CA MET A 1 6.45 -4.40 -0.36
C MET A 1 5.51 -3.22 -0.26
N ASN A 2 4.22 -3.51 -0.20
CA ASN A 2 3.19 -2.49 -0.11
C ASN A 2 2.93 -2.14 1.37
N ILE A 3 2.85 -0.85 1.67
CA ILE A 3 2.57 -0.28 2.98
C ILE A 3 1.23 0.44 2.89
N TYR A 4 0.33 0.16 3.83
CA TYR A 4 -0.95 0.81 3.97
C TYR A 4 -0.87 1.86 5.07
N ILE A 5 -1.26 3.09 4.76
CA ILE A 5 -1.28 4.22 5.69
C ILE A 5 -2.73 4.67 5.81
N GLY A 6 -3.25 4.68 7.04
CA GLY A 6 -4.63 5.05 7.33
C GLY A 6 -4.78 6.10 8.40
N LEU A 7 -6.03 6.53 8.59
CA LEU A 7 -6.42 7.63 9.49
C LEU A 7 -5.71 8.95 9.16
N LEU A 8 -5.42 9.17 7.87
CA LEU A 8 -4.82 10.42 7.44
C LEU A 8 -5.90 11.53 7.41
N PRO A 9 -5.56 12.76 7.81
CA PRO A 9 -6.48 13.88 7.69
C PRO A 9 -6.87 14.14 6.22
N ALA A 10 -8.05 14.72 6.02
CA ALA A 10 -8.57 15.06 4.69
C ALA A 10 -7.67 16.04 3.91
N ASP A 11 -6.84 16.83 4.61
CA ASP A 11 -5.87 17.75 4.04
C ASP A 11 -4.55 17.09 3.58
N THR A 12 -4.32 15.81 3.88
CA THR A 12 -3.05 15.17 3.52
C THR A 12 -2.90 15.01 2.01
N GLU A 13 -1.77 15.45 1.46
CA GLU A 13 -1.49 15.30 0.03
C GLU A 13 -0.49 14.18 -0.26
N LYS A 14 -0.45 13.73 -1.52
CA LYS A 14 0.48 12.69 -1.97
C LYS A 14 1.94 13.11 -1.74
N ILE A 15 2.25 14.40 -1.96
CA ILE A 15 3.60 14.96 -1.83
C ILE A 15 4.11 14.79 -0.40
N GLU A 16 3.30 15.13 0.60
CA GLU A 16 3.70 15.01 2.01
C GLU A 16 3.98 13.57 2.42
N ILE A 17 3.16 12.61 1.95
CA ILE A 17 3.38 11.18 2.21
C ILE A 17 4.67 10.72 1.56
N GLN A 18 4.94 11.18 0.34
CA GLN A 18 6.18 10.88 -0.36
C GLN A 18 7.38 11.40 0.42
N GLU A 19 7.40 12.67 0.82
CA GLU A 19 8.50 13.29 1.57
C GLU A 19 8.75 12.65 2.93
N ILE A 20 7.72 12.14 3.59
CA ILE A 20 7.88 11.42 4.86
C ILE A 20 8.47 10.04 4.61
N MET A 21 7.94 9.31 3.63
CA MET A 21 8.37 7.95 3.30
C MET A 21 9.79 7.91 2.72
N GLU A 22 10.16 8.89 1.88
CA GLU A 22 11.49 9.01 1.28
C GLU A 22 12.62 9.21 2.30
N ARG A 23 12.31 9.67 3.52
CA ARG A 23 13.30 9.73 4.62
C ARG A 23 13.69 8.36 5.16
N TYR A 24 12.82 7.36 4.99
CA TYR A 24 13.03 6.00 5.51
C TYR A 24 13.49 5.04 4.42
N GLY A 25 13.16 5.30 3.16
CA GLY A 25 13.53 4.44 2.05
C GLY A 25 13.01 4.89 0.70
N LYS A 26 13.34 4.14 -0.34
CA LYS A 26 12.93 4.49 -1.71
C LYS A 26 11.45 4.19 -1.93
N VAL A 27 10.69 5.16 -2.42
CA VAL A 27 9.29 4.97 -2.83
C VAL A 27 9.20 4.76 -4.34
N ILE A 28 8.49 3.72 -4.78
CA ILE A 28 8.24 3.44 -6.21
C ILE A 28 6.93 4.06 -6.64
N SER A 29 5.87 3.88 -5.84
CA SER A 29 4.53 4.33 -6.20
C SER A 29 3.72 4.67 -4.96
N ILE A 30 2.81 5.65 -5.12
CA ILE A 30 1.88 6.07 -4.08
C ILE A 30 0.50 6.21 -4.70
N ALA A 31 -0.45 5.48 -4.12
CA ALA A 31 -1.87 5.57 -4.43
C ALA A 31 -2.61 6.16 -3.23
N LEU A 32 -3.28 7.29 -3.42
CA LEU A 32 -4.03 7.98 -2.36
C LEU A 32 -5.54 7.77 -2.60
N VAL A 33 -6.23 7.33 -1.56
CA VAL A 33 -7.65 6.97 -1.57
C VAL A 33 -8.36 7.78 -0.49
N LYS A 34 -9.55 8.28 -0.80
CA LYS A 34 -10.41 9.00 0.16
C LYS A 34 -11.52 8.06 0.62
N LYS A 35 -11.86 8.07 1.91
CA LYS A 35 -12.94 7.26 2.47
C LYS A 35 -13.60 7.99 3.63
N ILE A 36 -14.88 7.71 3.85
CA ILE A 36 -15.62 8.25 5.00
C ILE A 36 -15.66 7.17 6.08
N ILE A 37 -15.23 7.52 7.29
CA ILE A 37 -15.29 6.65 8.48
C ILE A 37 -16.04 7.42 9.56
N GLU A 38 -17.13 6.84 10.05
CA GLU A 38 -17.96 7.43 11.12
C GLU A 38 -18.43 8.87 10.82
N GLY A 39 -18.65 9.19 9.53
CA GLY A 39 -19.06 10.52 9.09
C GLY A 39 -17.91 11.52 8.92
N GLU A 40 -16.68 11.17 9.30
CA GLU A 40 -15.49 11.97 9.01
C GLU A 40 -14.85 11.56 7.69
N LEU A 41 -14.44 12.56 6.90
CA LEU A 41 -13.60 12.35 5.72
C LEU A 41 -12.18 12.05 6.16
N VAL A 42 -11.70 10.85 5.82
CA VAL A 42 -10.33 10.42 6.06
C VAL A 42 -9.67 10.00 4.76
N LYS A 43 -8.35 10.10 4.74
CA LYS A 43 -7.54 9.63 3.63
C LYS A 43 -6.81 8.35 4.02
N PHE A 44 -6.54 7.57 3.00
CA PHE A 44 -5.76 6.34 3.02
C PHE A 44 -4.72 6.44 1.92
N ALA A 45 -3.53 5.89 2.14
CA ALA A 45 -2.50 5.82 1.13
C ALA A 45 -1.88 4.44 1.10
N ILE A 46 -1.56 3.98 -0.10
CA ILE A 46 -0.83 2.76 -0.35
C ILE A 46 0.50 3.17 -0.97
N VAL A 47 1.60 2.79 -0.33
CA VAL A 47 2.96 3.12 -0.75
C VAL A 47 3.66 1.82 -1.12
N ASP A 48 4.17 1.73 -2.34
CA ASP A 48 5.01 0.62 -2.77
C ASP A 48 6.48 0.98 -2.57
N MET A 49 7.19 0.16 -1.78
CA MET A 49 8.62 0.27 -1.53
C MET A 49 9.35 -0.98 -2.05
N PRO A 50 10.50 -0.86 -2.73
CA PRO A 50 11.24 -2.03 -3.22
C PRO A 50 11.85 -2.83 -2.07
N ILE A 51 12.32 -2.15 -1.02
CA ILE A 51 13.12 -2.73 0.04
C ILE A 51 12.22 -3.01 1.25
N GLN A 52 12.07 -4.29 1.59
CA GLN A 52 11.24 -4.72 2.72
C GLN A 52 11.76 -4.19 4.07
N ALA A 53 13.08 -4.19 4.28
CA ALA A 53 13.68 -3.71 5.54
C ALA A 53 13.37 -2.22 5.80
N GLU A 54 13.47 -1.37 4.78
CA GLU A 54 13.12 0.05 4.86
C GLU A 54 11.62 0.24 5.14
N ALA A 55 10.77 -0.54 4.45
CA ALA A 55 9.34 -0.53 4.64
C ALA A 55 8.92 -0.91 6.07
N GLU A 56 9.51 -1.96 6.63
CA GLU A 56 9.25 -2.38 8.00
C GLU A 56 9.77 -1.37 9.03
N PHE A 57 10.92 -0.76 8.77
CA PHE A 57 11.45 0.29 9.63
C PHE A 57 10.54 1.52 9.63
N ALA A 58 10.04 1.94 8.46
CA ALA A 58 9.07 3.02 8.32
C ALA A 58 7.78 2.73 9.09
N ILE A 59 7.23 1.51 8.96
CA ILE A 59 6.04 1.07 9.72
C ILE A 59 6.31 1.17 11.23
N ASN A 60 7.40 0.59 11.73
CA ASN A 60 7.70 0.62 13.16
C ASN A 60 7.92 2.04 13.71
N LYS A 61 8.45 2.96 12.89
CA LYS A 61 8.72 4.34 13.31
C LYS A 61 7.54 5.28 13.19
N LEU A 62 6.71 5.12 12.17
CA LEU A 62 5.60 6.04 11.88
C LEU A 62 4.24 5.51 12.36
N ASN A 63 4.10 4.22 12.65
CA ASN A 63 2.85 3.69 13.15
C ASN A 63 2.49 4.31 14.51
N HIS A 64 1.25 4.78 14.65
CA HIS A 64 0.72 5.47 15.84
C HIS A 64 1.41 6.79 16.17
N THR A 65 2.07 7.42 15.19
CA THR A 65 2.61 8.77 15.37
C THR A 65 1.55 9.84 15.10
N MET A 66 1.71 11.00 15.74
CA MET A 66 0.86 12.16 15.47
C MET A 66 1.27 12.81 14.15
N PHE A 67 0.34 12.90 13.22
CA PHE A 67 0.50 13.61 11.97
C PHE A 67 -0.67 14.58 11.78
N LYS A 68 -0.37 15.89 11.69
CA LYS A 68 -1.38 16.95 11.53
C LYS A 68 -2.53 16.86 12.55
N GLY A 69 -2.22 16.47 13.80
CA GLY A 69 -3.19 16.36 14.88
C GLY A 69 -4.04 15.08 14.89
N LYS A 70 -3.81 14.12 13.99
CA LYS A 70 -4.41 12.77 14.04
C LYS A 70 -3.33 11.68 14.15
N ASN A 71 -3.64 10.58 14.81
CA ASN A 71 -2.74 9.43 14.88
C ASN A 71 -2.84 8.63 13.59
N ILE A 72 -1.74 8.52 12.86
CA ILE A 72 -1.70 7.70 11.64
C ILE A 72 -1.44 6.25 11.98
N GLN A 73 -2.04 5.36 11.18
CA GLN A 73 -1.82 3.92 11.30
C GLN A 73 -1.10 3.41 10.07
N LEU A 74 0.07 2.81 10.27
CA LEU A 74 0.82 2.15 9.21
C LEU A 74 0.74 0.65 9.41
N ASN A 75 0.34 -0.06 8.36
CA ASN A 75 0.22 -1.51 8.35
C ASN A 75 0.87 -2.07 7.09
N LYS A 76 1.35 -3.32 7.17
CA LYS A 76 1.76 -4.06 5.98
C LYS A 76 0.53 -4.23 5.09
N ALA A 77 0.53 -3.65 3.89
CA ALA A 77 -0.57 -3.89 2.97
C ALA A 77 -0.53 -5.36 2.56
N ARG A 78 -1.68 -6.02 2.53
CA ARG A 78 -1.77 -7.35 1.94
C ARG A 78 -1.54 -7.19 0.44
N THR A 79 -0.29 -7.35 0.03
CA THR A 79 0.04 -7.50 -1.37
C THR A 79 -0.62 -8.81 -1.80
N ASN A 80 -1.67 -8.70 -2.58
CA ASN A 80 -2.18 -9.81 -3.35
C ASN A 80 -1.11 -10.09 -4.42
N GLU A 81 -0.08 -10.84 -4.06
CA GLU A 81 0.81 -11.57 -4.99
C GLU A 81 0.05 -12.63 -5.83
N ASN A 82 -1.29 -12.56 -5.86
CA ASN A 82 -2.16 -13.41 -6.64
C ASN A 82 -2.47 -12.77 -8.00
N GLY A 83 -1.41 -12.34 -8.70
CA GLY A 83 -1.47 -11.74 -10.04
C GLY A 83 -0.63 -12.46 -11.10
N ARG A 84 -0.07 -13.63 -10.78
CA ARG A 84 0.49 -14.57 -11.78
C ARG A 84 0.04 -15.99 -11.47
N ARG A 85 -1.27 -16.20 -11.58
CA ARG A 85 -1.88 -17.52 -11.79
C ARG A 85 -2.81 -17.41 -12.99
N ASP A 86 -2.26 -17.27 -14.17
CA ASP A 86 -3.01 -17.62 -15.38
C ASP A 86 -2.03 -18.03 -16.47
N GLU A 87 -2.40 -19.12 -17.15
CA GLU A 87 -1.75 -19.72 -18.33
C GLU A 87 -0.78 -20.89 -18.13
N ASP A 88 -1.24 -21.98 -17.49
CA ASP A 88 -0.82 -23.35 -17.88
C ASP A 88 -1.99 -24.35 -17.73
N ARG A 89 -3.12 -24.03 -18.39
CA ARG A 89 -4.26 -24.96 -18.54
C ARG A 89 -4.67 -25.16 -20.00
N ILE A 90 -3.71 -25.05 -20.92
CA ILE A 90 -3.90 -25.40 -22.33
C ILE A 90 -2.80 -26.39 -22.77
N SER A 91 -2.83 -27.59 -22.21
CA SER A 91 -2.34 -28.77 -22.93
C SER A 91 -3.19 -29.98 -22.52
N GLY A 92 -3.91 -30.55 -23.47
CA GLY A 92 -4.60 -31.83 -23.26
C GLY A 92 -6.03 -31.98 -23.79
N ARG A 93 -6.60 -30.99 -24.51
CA ARG A 93 -7.84 -31.23 -25.29
C ARG A 93 -7.70 -30.81 -26.75
N ARG A 94 -7.26 -31.77 -27.57
CA ARG A 94 -7.56 -31.99 -29.01
C ARG A 94 -6.81 -33.29 -29.38
N ALA A 95 -7.46 -34.45 -29.34
CA ALA A 95 -8.32 -35.04 -30.36
C ALA A 95 -7.55 -35.44 -31.63
N THR A 96 -7.46 -36.75 -31.88
CA THR A 96 -7.53 -37.34 -33.23
C THR A 96 -8.20 -38.71 -33.12
N ASP A 97 -9.42 -38.79 -33.65
CA ASP A 97 -9.99 -39.99 -34.29
C ASP A 97 -8.91 -40.75 -35.07
N PHE A 98 -8.88 -42.10 -34.97
CA PHE A 98 -8.74 -43.08 -36.05
C PHE A 98 -8.91 -44.50 -35.49
#